data_AF-A0A2W5EP09-F1
#
_entry.id   AF-A0A2W5EP09-F1
#
_cell.length_a   1.000
_cell.length_b   1.000
_cell.length_c   1.000
_cell.angle_alpha   90.00
_cell.angle_beta   90.00
_cell.angle_gamma   90.00
#
_symmetry.space_group_name_H-M   'P 1'
#
loop_
_entity.id
_entity.type
_entity.pdbx_description
1 polymer ?
#
loop_
_entity_poly.entity_id
_entity_poly.type
_entity_poly.pdbx_seq_one_letter_code
_entity_poly.pdbx_strand_id
1 'polypeptide(L)'
;EDFVTADGISFLPFIKNPTLVYKADSVKKLTRAFNRARDRDLAIGIYTRQLFDTRSGEENIVEIAKHKVDDLDLVGIIVYGENKKVDKALDGLKFHD
;
A
#
# COMPACT_ATOMS: atom_id res chain seq x y z
N GLU A 1 -1.71 -20.25 -12.26
CA GLU A 1 -1.17 -21.61 -12.15
C GLU A 1 0.19 -21.48 -11.50
N ASP A 2 0.51 -22.38 -10.59
CA ASP A 2 1.80 -22.36 -9.88
C ASP A 2 2.94 -22.63 -10.86
N PHE A 3 4.15 -22.17 -10.51
CA PHE A 3 5.34 -22.56 -11.24
C PHE A 3 5.83 -23.90 -10.71
N VAL A 4 5.91 -24.89 -11.59
CA VAL A 4 6.35 -26.23 -11.23
C VAL A 4 7.69 -26.51 -11.92
N THR A 5 8.70 -26.90 -11.14
CA THR A 5 10.01 -27.29 -11.65
C THR A 5 9.99 -28.69 -12.27
N ALA A 6 11.04 -29.04 -13.01
CA ALA A 6 11.16 -30.34 -13.68
C ALA A 6 11.16 -31.54 -12.71
N ASP A 7 11.54 -31.32 -11.45
CA ASP A 7 11.52 -32.30 -10.36
C ASP A 7 10.27 -32.19 -9.45
N GLY A 8 9.27 -31.39 -9.84
CA GLY A 8 7.96 -31.35 -9.21
C GLY A 8 7.80 -30.40 -8.02
N ILE A 9 8.76 -29.50 -7.77
CA ILE A 9 8.65 -28.50 -6.71
C ILE A 9 7.78 -27.33 -7.19
N SER A 10 6.79 -26.96 -6.37
CA SER A 10 5.85 -25.88 -6.68
C SER A 10 6.25 -24.56 -6.03
N PHE A 11 6.15 -23.47 -6.80
CA PHE A 11 6.41 -22.10 -6.37
C PHE A 11 5.21 -21.21 -6.70
N LEU A 12 5.07 -20.11 -5.95
CA LEU A 12 4.03 -19.12 -6.20
C LEU A 12 4.18 -18.50 -7.59
N PRO A 13 3.08 -18.28 -8.32
CA PRO A 13 3.12 -17.53 -9.56
C PRO A 13 3.41 -16.05 -9.29
N PHE A 14 3.90 -15.35 -10.31
CA PHE A 14 4.06 -13.90 -10.25
C PHE A 14 2.73 -13.17 -10.05
N ILE A 15 2.81 -12.05 -9.33
CA ILE A 15 1.72 -11.06 -9.26
C ILE A 15 1.38 -10.62 -10.68
N LYS A 16 0.09 -10.72 -11.05
CA LYS A 16 -0.39 -10.44 -12.42
C LYS A 16 -0.53 -8.94 -12.74
N ASN A 17 -0.34 -8.08 -11.76
CA ASN A 17 -0.43 -6.63 -11.89
C ASN A 17 0.96 -6.01 -11.74
N PRO A 18 1.40 -5.14 -12.66
CA PRO A 18 2.62 -4.36 -12.49
C PRO A 18 2.58 -3.60 -11.16
N THR A 19 3.61 -3.80 -10.34
CA THR A 19 3.72 -3.14 -9.03
C THR A 19 4.84 -2.13 -9.09
N LEU A 20 4.48 -0.86 -8.96
CA LEU A 20 5.40 0.27 -8.97
C LEU A 20 5.65 0.71 -7.52
N VAL A 21 6.91 0.82 -7.12
CA VAL A 21 7.29 1.21 -5.77
C VAL A 21 7.80 2.65 -5.77
N TYR A 22 7.14 3.50 -4.99
CA TYR A 22 7.47 4.92 -4.85
C TYR A 22 7.98 5.21 -3.45
N LYS A 23 8.87 6.20 -3.34
CA LYS A 23 9.31 6.78 -2.08
C LYS A 23 8.65 8.15 -1.86
N ALA A 24 8.12 8.34 -0.65
CA ALA A 24 7.72 9.65 -0.17
C ALA A 24 8.78 10.19 0.79
N ASP A 25 9.51 11.23 0.38
CA ASP A 25 10.59 11.83 1.18
C ASP A 25 10.11 12.57 2.45
N SER A 26 8.79 12.64 2.68
CA SER A 26 8.18 13.27 3.85
C SER A 26 6.77 12.75 4.09
N VAL A 27 6.33 12.78 5.35
CA VAL A 27 4.95 12.46 5.74
C VAL A 27 3.94 13.31 4.96
N LYS A 28 4.23 14.61 4.77
CA LYS A 28 3.35 15.52 3.98
C LYS A 28 3.10 15.02 2.55
N LYS A 29 4.13 14.47 1.88
CA LYS A 29 3.97 13.89 0.53
C LYS A 29 3.11 12.63 0.56
N LEU A 30 3.32 11.77 1.56
CA LEU A 30 2.51 10.55 1.75
C LEU A 30 1.04 10.87 2.02
N THR A 31 0.77 11.77 2.97
CA THR A 31 -0.60 12.23 3.28
C THR A 31 -1.28 12.85 2.06
N ARG A 32 -0.55 13.64 1.26
CA ARG A 32 -1.09 14.20 0.00
C ARG A 32 -1.49 13.10 -0.98
N ALA A 33 -0.64 12.08 -1.17
CA ALA A 33 -0.93 10.97 -2.06
C ALA A 33 -2.14 10.15 -1.57
N PHE A 34 -2.20 9.89 -0.26
CA PHE A 34 -3.33 9.23 0.40
C PHE A 34 -4.65 9.99 0.17
N ASN A 35 -4.69 11.29 0.44
CA ASN A 35 -5.91 12.10 0.24
C ASN A 35 -6.32 12.14 -1.23
N ARG A 36 -5.37 12.34 -2.15
CA ARG A 36 -5.66 12.31 -3.60
C ARG A 36 -6.21 10.96 -4.06
N ALA A 37 -5.73 9.85 -3.48
CA ALA A 37 -6.23 8.52 -3.78
C ALA A 37 -7.66 8.33 -3.28
N ARG A 38 -7.97 8.83 -2.07
CA ARG A 38 -9.34 8.83 -1.50
C ARG A 38 -10.29 9.65 -2.36
N ASP A 39 -9.91 10.88 -2.72
CA ASP A 39 -10.72 11.78 -3.56
C ASP A 39 -11.01 11.22 -4.97
N ARG A 40 -10.29 10.19 -5.40
CA ARG A 40 -10.42 9.53 -6.71
C ARG A 40 -11.14 8.18 -6.64
N ASP A 41 -11.62 7.79 -5.46
CA ASP A 41 -12.26 6.50 -5.18
C ASP A 41 -11.37 5.30 -5.54
N LEU A 42 -10.06 5.41 -5.29
CA LEU A 42 -9.12 4.30 -5.46
C LEU A 42 -9.19 3.34 -4.27
N ALA A 43 -8.89 2.07 -4.50
CA ALA A 43 -8.68 1.12 -3.41
C ALA A 43 -7.35 1.44 -2.71
N ILE A 44 -7.37 1.52 -1.39
CA ILE A 44 -6.22 1.92 -0.59
C ILE A 44 -5.97 0.89 0.52
N GLY A 45 -4.75 0.36 0.57
CA GLY A 45 -4.20 -0.27 1.76
C GLY A 45 -3.41 0.75 2.57
N ILE A 46 -3.47 0.67 3.90
CA ILE A 46 -2.74 1.58 4.80
C ILE A 46 -1.74 0.80 5.65
N TYR A 47 -0.58 1.42 5.87
CA TYR A 47 0.36 1.02 6.90
C TYR A 47 0.60 2.21 7.82
N THR A 48 0.28 2.06 9.11
CA THR A 48 0.56 3.05 10.15
C THR A 48 1.68 2.58 11.05
N ARG A 49 2.33 3.52 11.75
CA ARG A 49 3.45 3.21 12.66
C ARG A 49 3.08 2.21 13.75
N GLN A 50 1.86 2.28 14.28
CA GLN A 50 1.38 1.42 15.37
C GLN A 50 1.33 -0.07 14.99
N LEU A 51 1.23 -0.38 13.68
CA LEU A 51 1.24 -1.77 13.20
C LEU A 51 2.61 -2.45 13.36
N PHE A 52 3.66 -1.73 13.73
CA PHE A 52 4.94 -2.36 14.07
C PHE A 52 4.94 -2.94 15.49
N ASP A 53 4.00 -2.55 16.35
CA ASP A 53 3.91 -3.00 17.74
C ASP A 53 2.95 -4.20 17.90
N THR A 54 2.23 -4.57 16.84
CA THR A 54 1.29 -5.70 16.78
C THR A 54 1.98 -6.97 16.27
N ARG A 55 1.35 -8.12 16.54
CA ARG A 55 1.91 -9.46 16.23
C ARG A 55 1.03 -10.30 15.33
N SER A 56 -0.21 -9.86 15.04
CA SER A 56 -1.13 -10.61 14.18
C SER A 56 -2.04 -9.69 13.36
N GLY A 57 -2.71 -10.28 12.37
CA GLY A 57 -3.70 -9.55 11.56
C GLY A 57 -4.90 -9.11 12.38
N GLU A 58 -5.33 -9.90 13.36
CA GLU A 58 -6.41 -9.53 14.27
C GLU A 58 -6.03 -8.34 15.14
N GLU A 59 -4.80 -8.31 15.67
CA GLU A 59 -4.29 -7.16 16.42
C GLU A 59 -4.21 -5.89 15.55
N ASN A 60 -3.80 -6.02 14.27
CA ASN A 60 -3.81 -4.90 13.33
C ASN A 60 -5.20 -4.29 13.17
N ILE A 61 -6.23 -5.13 13.03
CA ILE A 61 -7.61 -4.67 12.87
C ILE A 61 -8.06 -3.89 14.10
N VAL A 62 -7.81 -4.44 15.30
CA VAL A 62 -8.16 -3.78 16.57
C VAL A 62 -7.39 -2.48 16.77
N GLU A 63 -6.11 -2.44 16.39
CA GLU A 63 -5.28 -1.24 16.51
C GLU A 63 -5.76 -0.13 15.58
N ILE A 64 -5.97 -0.40 14.29
CA ILE A 64 -6.46 0.60 13.33
C ILE A 64 -7.83 1.15 13.74
N ALA A 65 -8.71 0.32 14.29
CA ALA A 65 -10.05 0.74 14.71
C ALA A 65 -10.05 1.81 15.82
N LYS A 66 -8.92 2.06 16.49
CA LYS A 66 -8.80 3.09 17.54
C LYS A 66 -8.63 4.51 16.97
N HIS A 67 -8.30 4.65 15.69
CA HIS A 67 -7.86 5.91 15.10
C HIS A 67 -8.88 6.43 14.08
N LYS A 68 -9.10 7.75 14.06
CA LYS A 68 -9.81 8.39 12.94
C LYS A 68 -8.88 8.50 11.75
N VAL A 69 -9.45 8.62 10.55
CA VAL A 69 -8.67 8.71 9.31
C VAL A 69 -7.68 9.86 9.29
N ASP A 70 -8.02 11.00 9.90
CA ASP A 70 -7.16 12.19 9.96
C ASP A 70 -6.06 12.08 11.02
N ASP A 71 -6.16 11.10 11.92
CA ASP A 71 -5.22 10.84 13.02
C ASP A 71 -4.25 9.68 12.71
N LEU A 72 -4.36 9.06 11.52
CA LEU A 72 -3.50 7.94 11.13
C LEU A 72 -2.03 8.39 10.97
N ASP A 73 -1.12 7.81 11.76
CA ASP A 73 0.33 7.98 11.59
C ASP A 73 0.85 7.12 10.44
N LEU A 74 0.54 7.54 9.21
CA LEU A 74 0.86 6.81 7.98
C LEU A 74 2.38 6.72 7.75
N VAL A 75 2.85 5.49 7.54
CA VAL A 75 4.23 5.17 7.12
C VAL A 75 4.30 4.57 5.72
N GLY A 76 3.16 4.09 5.19
CA GLY A 76 3.05 3.61 3.82
C GLY A 76 1.59 3.48 3.37
N ILE A 77 1.39 3.47 2.06
CA ILE A 77 0.09 3.18 1.44
C ILE A 77 0.28 2.26 0.24
N ILE A 78 -0.73 1.45 -0.05
CA ILE A 78 -0.87 0.72 -1.31
C ILE A 78 -2.06 1.34 -2.04
N VAL A 79 -1.94 1.60 -3.34
CA VAL A 79 -3.02 2.16 -4.15
C VAL A 79 -3.26 1.27 -5.36
N TYR A 80 -4.51 0.90 -5.59
CA TYR A 80 -4.93 0.05 -6.70
C TYR A 80 -6.19 0.60 -7.37
N GLY A 81 -6.25 0.52 -8.70
CA GLY A 81 -7.40 0.95 -9.50
C GLY A 81 -7.01 1.37 -10.91
N GLU A 82 -7.84 2.23 -11.51
CA GLU A 82 -7.60 2.73 -12.87
C GLU A 82 -6.25 3.46 -12.98
N ASN A 83 -5.41 3.04 -13.92
CA ASN A 83 -4.03 3.52 -14.07
C ASN A 83 -3.90 5.06 -14.06
N LYS A 84 -4.72 5.79 -14.84
CA LYS A 84 -4.68 7.26 -14.88
C LYS A 84 -5.01 7.93 -13.54
N LYS A 85 -5.89 7.32 -12.75
CA LYS A 85 -6.23 7.83 -11.42
C LYS A 85 -5.09 7.58 -10.44
N VAL A 86 -4.47 6.39 -10.50
CA VAL A 86 -3.29 6.04 -9.69
C VAL A 86 -2.15 7.00 -9.98
N ASP A 87 -1.81 7.22 -11.25
CA ASP A 87 -0.73 8.13 -11.66
C ASP A 87 -0.96 9.55 -11.12
N LYS A 88 -2.20 10.06 -11.25
CA LYS A 88 -2.57 11.38 -10.71
C LYS A 88 -2.54 11.43 -9.18
N ALA A 89 -2.83 10.33 -8.48
CA ALA A 89 -2.79 10.27 -7.03
C ALA A 89 -1.35 10.32 -6.51
N LEU A 90 -0.45 9.59 -7.16
CA LEU A 90 0.96 9.47 -6.78
C LEU A 90 1.85 10.56 -7.39
N ASP A 91 1.29 11.49 -8.16
CA ASP A 91 2.02 12.59 -8.79
C ASP A 91 2.91 13.39 -7.81
N GLY A 92 4.17 13.58 -8.22
CA GLY A 92 5.23 14.22 -7.45
C GLY A 92 5.93 13.32 -6.42
N LEU A 93 5.58 12.04 -6.34
CA LEU A 93 6.44 11.02 -5.71
C LEU A 93 7.53 10.57 -6.69
N LYS A 94 8.64 10.07 -6.16
CA LYS A 94 9.71 9.48 -6.96
C LYS A 94 9.66 7.96 -6.83
N PHE A 95 10.15 7.24 -7.84
CA PHE A 95 10.40 5.81 -7.69
C PHE A 95 11.36 5.58 -6.52
N HIS A 96 11.21 4.45 -5.85
CA HIS A 96 12.13 4.02 -4.80
C HIS A 96 13.46 3.61 -5.44
N ASP A 97 14.57 4.02 -4.81
CA ASP A 97 15.95 3.71 -5.22
C ASP A 97 16.41 2.33 -4.71
#